data_AF-A0A6V7HLX5-F1
#
_entry.id   AF-A0A6V7HLX5-F1
#
_cell.length_a   1.000
_cell.length_b   1.000
_cell.length_c   1.000
_cell.angle_alpha   90.00
_cell.angle_beta   90.00
_cell.angle_gamma   90.00
#
_symmetry.space_group_name_H-M   'P 1'
#
loop_
_entity.id
_entity.type
_entity.pdbx_description
1 polymer ?
#
loop_
_entity_poly.entity_id
_entity_poly.type
_entity_poly.pdbx_seq_one_letter_code
_entity_poly.pdbx_strand_id
1 'polypeptide(L)' 'VGLIEQHGRQMEWHNVTTEDGYVLPLFRIPPNPRFKNQKNNRTFFLGHGLMATADIFIIYGPGRSL' A
#
# COMPACT_ATOMS: atom_id res chain seq x y z
N VAL A 1 -7.27 13.54 0.63
CA VAL A 1 -6.41 13.07 -0.47
C VAL A 1 -5.29 12.28 0.16
N GLY A 2 -5.17 10.99 -0.16
CA GLY A 2 -4.10 10.15 0.39
C GLY A 2 -2.75 10.45 -0.24
N LEU A 3 -1.65 10.17 0.47
CA LEU A 3 -0.27 10.37 -0.02
C LEU A 3 -0.06 9.71 -1.40
N ILE A 4 -0.61 8.51 -1.60
CA ILE A 4 -0.55 7.78 -2.88
C ILE A 4 -1.20 8.56 -4.03
N GLU A 5 -2.37 9.15 -3.80
CA GLU A 5 -3.12 9.91 -4.82
C GLU A 5 -2.39 11.19 -5.21
N GLN A 6 -1.74 11.86 -4.23
CA GLN A 6 -0.87 13.02 -4.48
C GLN A 6 0.32 12.67 -5.39
N HIS A 7 0.74 11.40 -5.41
CA HIS A 7 1.79 10.89 -6.28
C HIS A 7 1.26 10.33 -7.63
N GLY A 8 -0.01 10.57 -7.96
CA GLY A 8 -0.60 10.15 -9.24
C GLY A 8 -0.79 8.63 -9.38
N ARG A 9 -0.88 7.92 -8.25
CA ARG A 9 -1.11 6.49 -8.17
C ARG A 9 -2.51 6.22 -7.61
N GLN A 10 -3.12 5.12 -8.01
CA GLN A 10 -4.36 4.64 -7.40
C GLN A 10 -4.04 3.86 -6.11
N MET A 11 -5.03 3.78 -5.23
CA MET A 11 -4.98 3.10 -3.94
C MET A 11 -6.30 2.36 -3.74
N GLU A 12 -6.22 1.18 -3.13
CA GLU A 12 -7.36 0.44 -2.60
C GLU A 12 -7.28 0.42 -1.07
N TRP A 13 -8.43 0.52 -0.42
CA TRP A 13 -8.59 0.36 1.03
C TRP A 13 -9.43 -0.89 1.29
N HIS A 14 -8.90 -1.82 2.09
CA HIS A 14 -9.60 -3.01 2.56
C HIS A 14 -9.67 -3.02 4.08
N ASN A 15 -10.82 -3.35 4.68
CA ASN A 15 -10.92 -3.58 6.13
C ASN A 15 -10.97 -5.08 6.38
N VAL A 16 -10.00 -5.59 7.15
CA VAL A 16 -9.92 -7.01 7.52
C VAL A 16 -10.26 -7.14 8.99
N THR A 17 -11.18 -8.04 9.33
CA THR A 17 -11.51 -8.34 10.73
C THR A 17 -10.74 -9.58 11.17
N THR A 18 -9.98 -9.48 12.25
CA THR A 18 -9.26 -10.62 12.84
C THR A 18 -10.23 -11.53 13.59
N GLU A 19 -9.79 -12.75 13.91
CA GLU A 19 -10.62 -13.73 14.64
C GLU A 19 -11.07 -13.22 16.02
N ASP A 20 -10.24 -12.42 16.68
CA ASP A 20 -10.51 -11.78 17.97
C ASP A 20 -11.22 -10.41 17.85
N GLY A 21 -11.65 -10.03 16.64
CA GLY A 21 -12.58 -8.93 16.41
C GLY A 21 -11.95 -7.55 16.15
N TYR A 22 -10.63 -7.46 15.98
CA TYR A 22 -9.99 -6.21 15.58
C TYR A 22 -10.22 -5.92 14.10
N VAL A 23 -10.56 -4.67 13.77
CA VAL A 23 -10.70 -4.22 12.37
C VAL A 23 -9.41 -3.53 11.95
N LEU A 24 -8.66 -4.18 11.05
CA LEU A 24 -7.39 -3.71 10.52
C LEU A 24 -7.58 -3.09 9.12
N PRO A 25 -7.30 -1.80 8.94
CA PRO A 25 -7.25 -1.19 7.61
C PRO A 25 -5.98 -1.63 6.88
N LEU A 26 -6.14 -2.21 5.70
CA LEU A 26 -5.07 -2.55 4.78
C LEU A 26 -5.11 -1.64 3.56
N PHE A 27 -3.93 -1.18 3.16
CA PHE A 27 -3.75 -0.29 2.02
C PHE A 27 -3.00 -1.03 0.92
N ARG A 28 -3.55 -1.01 -0.29
CA ARG A 28 -2.96 -1.68 -1.45
C ARG A 28 -2.76 -0.69 -2.58
N ILE A 29 -1.54 -0.64 -3.10
CA ILE A 29 -1.23 0.07 -4.32
C ILE A 29 -1.28 -0.94 -5.46
N PRO A 30 -2.25 -0.86 -6.39
CA PRO A 30 -2.32 -1.80 -7.50
C PRO A 30 -1.12 -1.64 -8.45
N PRO A 31 -0.83 -2.68 -9.25
CA PRO A 31 0.19 -2.61 -10.28
C PRO A 31 0.00 -1.39 -11.16
N ASN A 32 1.09 -0.71 -11.50
CA ASN A 32 1.00 0.45 -12.37
C ASN A 32 0.48 0.01 -13.75
N PRO A 33 -0.61 0.60 -14.28
CA PRO A 33 -1.16 0.24 -15.57
C PRO A 33 -0.14 0.28 -16.73
N ARG A 34 0.88 1.13 -16.62
CA ARG A 34 1.99 1.24 -17.59
C ARG A 34 2.81 -0.05 -17.71
N PHE A 35 2.79 -0.92 -16.70
CA PHE A 35 3.54 -2.18 -16.67
C PHE A 35 2.63 -3.42 -16.76
N LYS A 36 1.36 -3.27 -17.21
CA LYS A 36 0.37 -4.36 -17.31
C LYS A 36 0.83 -5.62 -18.07
N ASN A 37 1.79 -5.50 -18.98
CA ASN A 37 2.30 -6.63 -19.77
C ASN A 37 3.53 -7.32 -19.16
N GLN A 38 4.03 -6.87 -18.01
CA GLN A 38 5.06 -7.61 -17.30
C GLN A 38 4.42 -8.78 -16.54
N LYS A 39 4.85 -10.01 -16.83
CA LYS A 39 4.37 -11.27 -16.23
C LYS A 39 4.55 -11.37 -14.70
N ASN A 40 4.99 -10.31 -14.02
CA ASN A 40 5.33 -10.34 -12.61
C ASN A 40 4.20 -9.77 -11.74
N ASN A 41 3.13 -10.55 -11.57
CA ASN A 41 2.01 -10.24 -10.66
C ASN A 41 2.28 -10.67 -9.21
N ARG A 42 3.54 -10.68 -8.78
CA ARG A 42 3.88 -11.02 -7.39
C ARG A 42 3.38 -9.92 -6.46
N THR A 43 2.59 -10.32 -5.48
CA THR A 43 2.12 -9.46 -4.41
C THR A 43 3.07 -9.56 -3.24
N PHE A 44 3.41 -8.43 -2.63
CA PHE A 44 4.22 -8.35 -1.42
C PHE A 44 3.39 -7.70 -0.31
N PHE A 45 3.60 -8.15 0.92
CA PHE A 45 2.99 -7.57 2.11
C PHE A 45 4.07 -6.86 2.93
N LEU A 46 3.79 -5.62 3.35
CA LEU A 46 4.70 -4.82 4.15
C LEU A 46 4.02 -4.49 5.48
N GLY A 47 4.53 -5.07 6.56
CA GLY A 47 4.14 -4.73 7.92
C GLY A 47 5.09 -3.67 8.47
N HIS A 48 4.55 -2.58 9.00
CA HIS A 48 5.37 -1.56 9.66
C HIS A 48 5.90 -2.06 11.01
N GLY A 49 6.94 -1.40 11.53
CA GLY A 49 7.50 -1.68 12.85
C GLY A 49 6.69 -1.10 14.01
N LEU A 50 7.26 -1.21 15.22
CA LEU A 50 6.71 -0.62 16.43
C LEU A 50 6.62 0.92 16.31
N MET A 51 5.53 1.52 16.80
CA MET A 51 5.27 2.97 16.76
C MET A 51 5.26 3.59 15.35
N ALA A 52 4.91 2.82 14.33
CA ALA A 52 4.78 3.28 12.95
C ALA A 52 3.36 3.03 12.39
N THR A 53 3.09 3.58 11.21
CA THR A 53 1.90 3.31 10.38
C THR A 53 2.33 2.83 8.99
N ALA A 54 1.38 2.37 8.18
CA ALA A 54 1.64 1.94 6.80
C ALA A 54 2.25 3.04 5.92
N ASP A 55 2.06 4.31 6.27
CA ASP A 55 2.56 5.44 5.50
C ASP A 55 4.08 5.44 5.40
N ILE A 56 4.80 4.85 6.37
CA ILE A 56 6.28 4.82 6.43
C ILE A 56 6.94 4.37 5.13
N PHE A 57 6.27 3.50 4.37
CA PHE A 57 6.80 2.97 3.12
C PHE A 57 6.69 3.97 1.96
N ILE A 58 5.87 5.01 2.08
CA ILE A 58 5.48 5.91 0.98
C ILE A 58 5.66 7.41 1.27
N ILE A 59 6.02 7.82 2.50
CA ILE A 59 5.97 9.24 2.91
C ILE A 59 6.79 10.20 2.03
N TYR A 60 7.88 9.72 1.42
CA TYR A 60 8.79 10.55 0.62
C TYR A 60 8.46 10.54 -0.87
N GLY A 61 7.49 9.73 -1.29
CA GLY A 61 7.04 9.62 -2.67
C GLY A 61 8.01 8.89 -3.61
N PRO A 62 7.69 8.90 -4.93
CA PRO A 62 8.40 8.09 -5.92
C PRO A 62 9.90 8.38 -5.99
N GLY A 63 10.72 7.32 -6.03
CA GLY A 63 12.18 7.43 -6.15
C GLY A 63 12.90 7.72 -4.83
N ARG A 64 12.18 7.86 -3.72
CA ARG A 64 12.73 8.04 -2.36
C ARG A 64 12.14 7.06 -1.35
N SER A 65 10.85 6.79 -1.48
CA SER A 65 10.13 5.73 -0.78
C SER A 65 10.12 4.42 -1.61
N LEU A 66 9.65 3.32 -1.00
CA LEU A 66 9.55 2.01 -1.64
C LEU A 66 8.51 1.97 -2.77
#